data_AF-A0A7Y0THC9-F1
#
_entry.id   AF-A0A7Y0THC9-F1
#
_cell.length_a   1.000
_cell.length_b   1.000
_cell.length_c   1.000
_cell.angle_alpha   90.00
_cell.angle_beta   90.00
_cell.angle_gamma   90.00
#
_symmetry.space_group_name_H-M   'P 1'
#
loop_
_entity.id
_entity.type
_entity.pdbx_description
1 polymer ?
#
loop_
_entity_poly.entity_id
_entity_poly.type
_entity_poly.pdbx_seq_one_letter_code
_entity_poly.pdbx_strand_id
1 'polypeptide(L)'
;MSAMLNEGEPVVFWLTQRLSCLLVRALTGHLERSLSQTELIDLGLLLSCRQRDAEWQQESSEPVNFKAASFQILPEKVDMSCSDDSAALLFPMGNGEDAMLQMSLQELRQWLAIMHRQFKSAGWPMGVWPGWFSLAEPGRN
;
A
#
# COMPACT_ATOMS: atom_id res chain seq x y z
N MET A 1 -7.71 8.24 -1.50
CA MET A 1 -7.30 7.51 -0.27
C MET A 1 -7.69 8.39 0.90
N SER A 2 -8.03 7.82 2.06
CA SER A 2 -8.32 8.61 3.27
C SER A 2 -7.41 8.22 4.43
N ALA A 3 -7.01 9.19 5.24
CA ALA A 3 -6.39 8.94 6.54
C ALA A 3 -7.12 9.75 7.62
N MET A 4 -7.12 9.25 8.86
CA MET A 4 -7.67 9.99 10.00
C MET A 4 -6.59 10.89 10.58
N LEU A 5 -6.95 12.15 10.83
CA LEU A 5 -6.13 13.05 11.66
C LEU A 5 -6.29 12.70 13.14
N ASN A 6 -5.35 13.16 13.96
CA ASN A 6 -5.39 13.00 15.42
C ASN A 6 -6.67 13.61 16.06
N GLU A 7 -7.38 14.50 15.36
CA GLU A 7 -8.64 15.10 15.80
C GLU A 7 -9.90 14.36 15.29
N GLY A 8 -9.75 13.21 14.62
CA GLY A 8 -10.88 12.38 14.18
C GLY A 8 -11.55 12.85 12.87
N GLU A 9 -11.03 13.88 12.23
CA GLU A 9 -11.48 14.29 10.90
C GLU A 9 -10.76 13.48 9.80
N PRO A 10 -11.51 12.82 8.89
CA PRO A 10 -10.92 12.09 7.77
C PRO A 10 -10.51 13.07 6.66
N VAL A 11 -9.24 13.01 6.25
CA VAL A 11 -8.70 13.77 5.13
C VAL A 11 -8.61 12.89 3.90
N VAL A 12 -8.98 13.43 2.74
CA VAL A 12 -8.91 12.73 1.46
C VAL A 12 -7.69 13.20 0.69
N PHE A 13 -6.81 12.25 0.37
CA PHE A 13 -5.60 12.48 -0.41
C PHE A 13 -5.77 11.96 -1.84
N TRP A 14 -5.31 12.77 -2.79
CA TRP A 14 -5.13 12.37 -4.17
C TRP A 14 -3.72 11.82 -4.37
N LEU A 15 -3.63 10.56 -4.79
CA LEU A 15 -2.37 9.95 -5.18
C LEU A 15 -2.16 10.14 -6.68
N THR A 16 -1.08 10.83 -7.04
CA THR A 16 -0.65 10.89 -8.45
C THR A 16 -0.04 9.57 -8.87
N GLN A 17 -0.12 9.26 -10.16
CA GLN A 17 0.58 8.11 -10.75
C GLN A 17 2.07 8.09 -10.37
N ARG A 18 2.75 9.23 -10.45
CA ARG A 18 4.18 9.34 -10.11
C ARG A 18 4.45 8.94 -8.67
N LEU A 19 3.66 9.46 -7.74
CA LEU A 19 3.79 9.15 -6.31
C LEU A 19 3.46 7.68 -6.03
N SER A 20 2.40 7.15 -6.64
CA SER A 20 2.04 5.74 -6.50
C SER A 20 3.12 4.80 -7.02
N CYS A 21 3.75 5.10 -8.16
CA CYS A 21 4.87 4.32 -8.68
C CYS A 21 6.06 4.31 -7.71
N LEU A 22 6.35 5.43 -7.03
CA LEU A 22 7.41 5.50 -6.03
C LEU A 22 7.06 4.68 -4.78
N LEU A 23 5.82 4.79 -4.30
CA LEU A 23 5.34 4.03 -3.14
C LEU A 23 5.41 2.53 -3.38
N VAL A 24 4.92 2.05 -4.54
CA VAL A 24 4.95 0.62 -4.88
C VAL A 24 6.39 0.09 -4.85
N ARG A 25 7.34 0.81 -5.46
CA ARG A 25 8.76 0.42 -5.46
C ARG A 25 9.36 0.36 -4.06
N ALA A 26 9.07 1.35 -3.23
CA ALA A 26 9.60 1.43 -1.88
C ALA A 26 9.04 0.29 -1.00
N LEU A 27 7.74 0.04 -1.06
CA LEU A 27 7.06 -0.97 -0.24
C LEU A 27 7.40 -2.39 -0.68
N THR A 28 7.40 -2.67 -1.98
CA THR A 28 7.79 -3.99 -2.49
C THR A 28 9.26 -4.32 -2.19
N GLY A 29 10.16 -3.33 -2.32
CA GLY A 29 11.56 -3.50 -1.93
C GLY A 29 11.75 -3.73 -0.43
N HIS A 30 10.89 -3.16 0.43
CA HIS A 30 10.89 -3.48 1.87
C HIS A 30 10.52 -4.95 2.10
N LEU A 31 9.44 -5.43 1.49
CA LEU A 31 9.00 -6.82 1.62
C LEU A 31 10.06 -7.84 1.17
N GLU A 32 10.78 -7.54 0.09
CA GLU A 32 11.89 -8.37 -0.39
C GLU A 32 13.06 -8.40 0.59
N ARG A 33 13.40 -7.24 1.18
CA ARG A 33 14.51 -7.12 2.14
C ARG A 33 14.23 -7.85 3.45
N SER A 34 13.02 -7.73 3.99
CA SER A 34 12.64 -8.40 5.24
C SER A 34 12.74 -9.93 5.16
N LEU A 35 12.59 -10.52 3.97
CA LEU A 35 12.67 -11.96 3.77
C LEU A 35 14.06 -12.48 3.37
N SER A 36 14.82 -11.64 2.65
CA SER A 36 16.19 -11.97 2.24
C SER A 36 17.12 -12.26 3.43
N GLN A 37 16.76 -11.79 4.63
CA GLN A 37 17.52 -12.02 5.86
C GLN A 37 17.24 -13.37 6.53
N THR A 38 16.18 -14.08 6.15
CA THR A 38 15.63 -15.17 6.97
C THR A 38 15.66 -16.55 6.31
N GLU A 39 15.62 -16.68 4.97
CA GLU A 39 15.39 -18.00 4.33
C GLU A 39 16.21 -18.24 3.03
N LEU A 40 16.76 -19.47 2.88
CA LEU A 40 17.49 -20.00 1.70
C LEU A 40 16.57 -20.53 0.57
N ILE A 41 15.27 -20.29 0.68
CA ILE A 41 14.22 -20.81 -0.22
C ILE A 41 14.04 -19.84 -1.40
N ASP A 42 13.39 -20.27 -2.48
CA ASP A 42 12.94 -19.37 -3.57
C ASP A 42 12.08 -18.23 -3.00
N LEU A 43 12.72 -17.08 -2.82
CA LEU A 43 12.17 -15.86 -2.25
C LEU A 43 10.92 -15.40 -2.99
N GLY A 44 10.88 -15.56 -4.31
CA GLY A 44 9.75 -15.16 -5.15
C GLY A 44 8.51 -16.00 -4.86
N LEU A 45 8.67 -17.31 -4.70
CA LEU A 45 7.57 -18.21 -4.39
C LEU A 45 6.98 -17.89 -2.99
N LEU A 46 7.84 -17.73 -1.98
CA LEU A 46 7.40 -17.40 -0.62
C LEU A 46 6.63 -16.07 -0.55
N LEU A 47 7.16 -15.03 -1.21
CA LEU A 47 6.48 -13.74 -1.31
C LEU A 47 5.11 -13.87 -1.97
N SER A 48 5.00 -14.67 -3.03
CA SER A 48 3.74 -14.89 -3.73
C SER A 48 2.70 -15.62 -2.86
N CYS A 49 3.13 -16.60 -2.06
CA CYS A 49 2.26 -17.30 -1.11
C CYS A 49 1.74 -16.36 -0.03
N ARG A 50 2.62 -15.60 0.64
CA ARG A 50 2.22 -14.64 1.68
C ARG A 50 1.31 -13.53 1.15
N GLN A 51 1.53 -13.09 -0.08
CA GLN A 51 0.67 -12.13 -0.76
C GLN A 51 -0.75 -12.71 -0.97
N ARG A 52 -0.83 -13.96 -1.46
CA ARG A 52 -2.11 -14.64 -1.68
C ARG A 52 -2.88 -14.88 -0.38
N ASP A 53 -2.19 -15.31 0.68
CA ASP A 53 -2.81 -15.53 1.99
C ASP A 53 -3.40 -14.22 2.54
N ALA A 54 -2.69 -13.10 2.40
CA ALA A 54 -3.17 -11.79 2.81
C ALA A 54 -4.41 -11.36 2.03
N GLU A 55 -4.44 -11.56 0.71
CA GLU A 55 -5.61 -11.28 -0.14
C GLU A 55 -6.82 -12.14 0.23
N TRP A 56 -6.60 -13.42 0.57
CA TRP A 56 -7.66 -14.32 1.00
C TRP A 56 -8.26 -13.90 2.35
N GLN A 57 -7.42 -13.45 3.27
CA GLN A 57 -7.82 -12.97 4.59
C GLN A 57 -8.37 -11.53 4.56
N GLN A 58 -8.51 -10.92 3.39
CA GLN A 58 -9.09 -9.59 3.27
C GLN A 58 -10.60 -9.66 3.50
N GLU A 59 -11.02 -9.34 4.72
CA GLU A 59 -12.44 -9.15 5.03
C GLU A 59 -12.98 -7.92 4.29
N SER A 60 -14.24 -7.98 3.88
CA SER A 60 -14.92 -6.86 3.23
C SER A 60 -15.15 -5.74 4.24
N SER A 61 -14.19 -4.82 4.35
CA SER A 61 -14.36 -3.60 5.15
C SER A 61 -15.38 -2.69 4.48
N GLU A 62 -16.27 -2.08 5.28
CA GLU A 62 -17.21 -1.09 4.76
C GLU A 62 -16.46 0.08 4.13
N PRO A 63 -16.90 0.59 2.96
CA PRO A 63 -16.32 1.81 2.39
C PRO A 63 -16.34 2.91 3.44
N VAL A 64 -15.20 3.52 3.72
CA VAL A 64 -15.11 4.63 4.67
C VAL A 64 -16.07 5.73 4.18
N ASN A 65 -17.14 5.97 4.94
CA ASN A 65 -18.17 6.94 4.59
C ASN A 65 -17.66 8.35 4.89
N PHE A 66 -17.52 9.20 3.87
CA PHE A 66 -17.08 10.59 4.02
C PHE A 66 -18.27 11.56 3.93
N LYS A 67 -18.34 12.52 4.85
CA LYS A 67 -19.09 13.76 4.63
C LYS A 67 -18.20 14.70 3.82
N ALA A 68 -18.73 15.25 2.74
CA ALA A 68 -18.06 15.95 1.64
C ALA A 68 -17.27 17.25 1.98
N ALA A 69 -16.80 17.44 3.21
CA ALA A 69 -16.06 18.61 3.67
C ALA A 69 -14.56 18.33 3.92
N SER A 70 -14.01 17.21 3.43
CA SER A 70 -12.61 16.87 3.62
C SER A 70 -11.72 17.58 2.61
N PHE A 71 -10.73 18.33 3.11
CA PHE A 71 -9.67 18.95 2.32
C PHE A 71 -9.08 17.95 1.32
N GLN A 72 -9.07 18.32 0.04
CA GLN A 72 -8.45 17.55 -1.03
C GLN A 72 -7.00 17.98 -1.18
N ILE A 73 -6.10 17.28 -0.50
CA ILE A 73 -4.67 17.62 -0.53
C ILE A 73 -3.97 16.76 -1.57
N LEU A 74 -3.12 17.40 -2.38
CA LEU A 74 -2.17 16.73 -3.26
C LEU A 74 -0.82 16.64 -2.54
N PRO A 75 -0.51 15.53 -1.86
CA PRO A 75 0.78 15.38 -1.19
C PRO A 75 1.90 15.37 -2.23
N GLU A 76 2.85 16.30 -2.09
CA GLU A 76 4.07 16.32 -2.91
C GLU A 76 5.12 15.32 -2.41
N LYS A 77 5.05 15.00 -1.11
CA LYS A 77 5.95 14.09 -0.40
C LYS A 77 5.13 13.15 0.48
N VAL A 78 5.59 11.90 0.58
CA VAL A 78 5.12 10.92 1.55
C VAL A 78 6.34 10.38 2.23
N ASP A 79 6.39 10.50 3.56
CA ASP A 79 7.41 9.88 4.37
C ASP A 79 6.96 8.47 4.76
N MET A 80 7.88 7.53 4.79
CA MET A 80 7.56 6.11 5.01
C MET A 80 8.46 5.58 6.12
N SER A 81 7.85 4.96 7.12
CA SER A 81 8.55 4.17 8.12
C SER A 81 8.09 2.72 8.02
N CYS A 82 9.03 1.81 7.83
CA CYS A 82 8.76 0.38 7.79
C CYS A 82 9.58 -0.33 8.86
N SER A 83 8.91 -1.20 9.59
CA SER A 83 9.49 -2.15 10.54
C SER A 83 9.22 -3.57 10.04
N ASP A 84 9.67 -4.58 10.78
CA ASP A 84 9.49 -5.98 10.38
C ASP A 84 8.01 -6.39 10.34
N ASP A 85 7.17 -5.81 11.22
CA ASP A 85 5.76 -6.19 11.39
C ASP A 85 4.75 -5.11 10.99
N SER A 86 5.20 -3.88 10.73
CA SER A 86 4.29 -2.76 10.40
C SER A 86 4.92 -1.75 9.45
N ALA A 87 4.07 -1.07 8.70
CA ALA A 87 4.43 0.08 7.88
C ALA A 87 3.54 1.28 8.23
N ALA A 88 4.11 2.48 8.18
CA ALA A 88 3.36 3.71 8.28
C ALA A 88 3.75 4.66 7.14
N LEU A 89 2.72 5.28 6.56
CA LEU A 89 2.85 6.35 5.57
C LEU A 89 2.43 7.66 6.23
N LEU A 90 3.33 8.64 6.22
CA LEU A 90 3.09 9.98 6.73
C LEU A 90 2.90 10.95 5.56
N PHE A 91 1.81 11.71 5.63
CA PHE A 91 1.42 12.72 4.65
C PHE A 91 1.53 14.10 5.30
N PRO A 92 2.60 14.86 5.01
CA PRO A 92 2.77 16.20 5.58
C PRO A 92 1.72 17.16 5.01
N MET A 93 0.96 17.83 5.87
CA MET A 93 -0.12 18.73 5.43
C MET A 93 0.27 20.22 5.42
N GLY A 94 1.53 20.55 5.72
CA GLY A 94 2.08 21.92 5.62
C GLY A 94 1.57 22.89 6.70
N ASN A 95 0.52 22.55 7.43
CA ASN A 95 -0.03 23.26 8.60
C ASN A 95 0.64 22.85 9.93
N GLY A 96 1.66 21.99 9.88
CA GLY A 96 2.31 21.41 11.08
C GLY A 96 1.65 20.13 11.59
N GLU A 97 0.58 19.67 10.94
CA GLU A 97 -0.03 18.37 11.19
C GLU A 97 0.33 17.39 10.07
N ASP A 98 0.61 16.15 10.47
CA ASP A 98 0.88 15.05 9.55
C ASP A 98 -0.26 14.02 9.67
N ALA A 99 -0.82 13.63 8.54
CA ALA A 99 -1.75 12.51 8.52
C ALA A 99 -0.96 11.20 8.42
N MET A 100 -1.31 10.21 9.24
CA MET A 100 -0.61 8.93 9.26
C MET A 100 -1.55 7.78 8.87
N LEU A 101 -1.12 6.97 7.90
CA LEU A 101 -1.73 5.69 7.60
C LEU A 101 -0.82 4.59 8.12
N GLN A 102 -1.19 4.02 9.28
CA GLN A 102 -0.51 2.89 9.88
C GLN A 102 -1.18 1.58 9.47
N MET A 103 -0.39 0.59 9.11
CA MET A 103 -0.83 -0.73 8.68
C MET A 103 0.11 -1.81 9.21
N SER A 104 -0.44 -2.94 9.60
CA SER A 104 0.32 -4.17 9.79
C SER A 104 0.92 -4.64 8.47
N LEU A 105 1.91 -5.54 8.54
CA LEU A 105 2.50 -6.15 7.35
C LEU A 105 1.46 -6.87 6.48
N GLN A 106 0.42 -7.45 7.09
CA GLN A 106 -0.67 -8.10 6.39
C GLN A 106 -1.56 -7.08 5.66
N GLU A 107 -2.01 -6.03 6.35
CA GLU A 107 -2.80 -4.95 5.75
C GLU A 107 -2.03 -4.25 4.64
N LEU A 108 -0.70 -4.11 4.76
CA LEU A 108 0.15 -3.60 3.69
C LEU A 108 0.05 -4.48 2.42
N ARG A 109 0.10 -5.80 2.56
CA ARG A 109 -0.04 -6.73 1.42
C ARG A 109 -1.42 -6.62 0.78
N GLN A 110 -2.47 -6.51 1.57
CA GLN A 110 -3.84 -6.29 1.08
C GLN A 110 -3.96 -4.95 0.35
N TRP A 111 -3.37 -3.90 0.92
CA TRP A 111 -3.36 -2.57 0.32
C TRP A 111 -2.59 -2.56 -1.00
N LEU A 112 -1.46 -3.27 -1.10
CA LEU A 112 -0.73 -3.47 -2.35
C LEU A 112 -1.59 -4.21 -3.40
N ALA A 113 -2.38 -5.20 -3.00
CA ALA A 113 -3.31 -5.88 -3.91
C ALA A 113 -4.39 -4.92 -4.47
N ILE A 114 -4.95 -4.07 -3.61
CA ILE A 114 -5.89 -3.02 -4.03
C ILE A 114 -5.21 -2.08 -5.01
N MET A 115 -4.01 -1.58 -4.68
CA MET A 115 -3.24 -0.69 -5.56
C MET A 115 -2.91 -1.34 -6.90
N HIS A 116 -2.54 -2.61 -6.93
CA HIS A 116 -2.28 -3.36 -8.15
C HIS A 116 -3.52 -3.43 -9.06
N ARG A 117 -4.70 -3.72 -8.49
CA ARG A 117 -5.98 -3.71 -9.23
C ARG A 117 -6.30 -2.31 -9.78
N GLN A 118 -6.05 -1.26 -9.00
CA GLN A 118 -6.26 0.12 -9.47
C GLN A 118 -5.29 0.52 -10.58
N PHE A 119 -4.02 0.13 -10.51
CA PHE A 119 -3.05 0.36 -11.58
C PHE A 119 -3.50 -0.29 -12.89
N LYS A 120 -3.98 -1.54 -12.81
CA LYS A 120 -4.53 -2.25 -13.98
C LYS A 120 -5.75 -1.56 -14.56
N SER A 121 -6.71 -1.20 -13.70
CA SER A 121 -7.95 -0.52 -14.11
C SER A 121 -7.66 0.84 -14.76
N ALA A 122 -6.69 1.59 -14.22
CA ALA A 122 -6.28 2.90 -14.73
C ALA A 122 -5.33 2.84 -15.94
N GLY A 123 -4.92 1.66 -16.39
CA GLY A 123 -3.97 1.49 -17.50
C GLY A 123 -2.57 2.02 -17.18
N TRP A 124 -2.18 2.04 -15.91
CA TRP A 124 -0.89 2.55 -15.47
C TRP A 124 0.25 1.55 -15.75
N PRO A 125 1.52 2.01 -15.81
CA PRO A 125 2.66 1.14 -16.07
C PRO A 125 2.79 0.02 -15.04
N MET A 126 2.67 -1.23 -15.49
CA MET A 126 2.79 -2.40 -14.62
C MET A 126 4.24 -2.83 -14.35
N GLY A 127 5.21 -2.31 -15.11
CA GLY A 127 6.64 -2.64 -14.94
C GLY A 127 7.28 -2.14 -13.64
N VAL A 128 6.52 -1.46 -12.77
CA VAL A 128 6.98 -1.09 -11.42
C VAL A 128 6.73 -2.19 -10.39
N TRP A 129 5.89 -3.17 -10.72
CA TRP A 129 5.56 -4.29 -9.84
C TRP A 129 6.58 -5.42 -10.03
N PRO A 130 7.03 -6.06 -8.94
CA PRO A 130 7.99 -7.14 -9.02
C PRO A 130 7.35 -8.41 -9.61
N GLY A 131 8.17 -9.28 -10.21
CA GLY A 131 7.70 -10.48 -10.90
C GLY A 131 6.91 -11.45 -10.00
N TRP A 132 7.25 -11.52 -8.70
CA TRP A 132 6.53 -12.36 -7.74
C TRP A 132 5.09 -11.91 -7.47
N PHE A 133 4.78 -10.63 -7.71
CA PHE A 133 3.41 -10.13 -7.59
C PHE A 133 2.50 -10.72 -8.67
N SER A 134 3.05 -10.98 -9.87
CA SER A 134 2.33 -11.64 -10.95
C SER A 134 2.13 -13.14 -10.68
N LEU A 135 3.03 -13.78 -9.93
CA LEU A 135 2.87 -15.17 -9.49
C LEU A 135 1.77 -15.33 -8.43
N ALA A 136 1.51 -14.28 -7.65
CA ALA A 136 0.48 -14.27 -6.61
C ALA A 136 -0.93 -14.22 -7.20
N GLU A 137 -1.10 -13.65 -8.39
CA GLU A 137 -2.41 -13.50 -9.00
C GLU A 137 -3.08 -14.86 -9.25
N PRO A 138 -4.37 -15.00 -8.88
CA PRO A 138 -5.13 -16.17 -9.27
C PRO A 138 -5.23 -16.18 -10.79
N GLY A 139 -4.82 -17.29 -11.42
CA GLY A 139 -5.08 -17.51 -12.84
C GLY A 139 -6.58 -17.32 -13.10
N ARG A 140 -6.93 -16.27 -13.85
CA ARG A 140 -8.27 -16.11 -14.41
C ARG A 140 -8.42 -17.19 -15.47
N ASN A 141 -9.08 -18.30 -15.10
CA ASN A 141 -9.78 -19.15 -16.05
C ASN A 141 -11.00 -18.39 -16.60
#